data_AF-A0A952IMB5-F1
#
_entry.id   AF-A0A952IMB5-F1
#
_cell.length_a   1.000
_cell.length_b   1.000
_cell.length_c   1.000
_cell.angle_alpha   90.00
_cell.angle_beta   90.00
_cell.angle_gamma   90.00
#
_symmetry.space_group_name_H-M   'P 1'
#
loop_
_entity.id
_entity.type
_entity.pdbx_description
1 polymer ?
#
loop_
_entity_poly.entity_id
_entity_poly.type
_entity_poly.pdbx_seq_one_letter_code
_entity_poly.pdbx_strand_id
1 'polypeptide(L)'
;MTERRSQKKGVNGLRTISHSCRNSLRVLLVISMTFVSMKDSVSNDMIPRSLLIDMIRSQYSAMCVSDSFASCMGFSQDQCIELSESAVTKCLMPLPEMIHPDKLKNRVLEACPQQVFENAGFSEKKAVECFDKAMESKSNGK
;
A
#
# COMPACT_ATOMS: atom_id res chain seq x y z
N MET A 1 -43.81 20.14 -20.47
CA MET A 1 -45.17 20.26 -19.91
C MET A 1 -45.72 18.85 -19.71
N THR A 2 -46.03 18.51 -18.44
CA THR A 2 -47.05 17.54 -17.94
C THR A 2 -46.98 16.05 -18.37
N GLU A 3 -46.60 15.11 -17.49
CA GLU A 3 -47.42 14.34 -16.49
C GLU A 3 -48.28 13.22 -17.16
N ARG A 4 -48.17 11.90 -16.87
CA ARG A 4 -48.69 11.15 -15.69
C ARG A 4 -48.26 9.66 -15.71
N ARG A 5 -47.67 9.15 -14.61
CA ARG A 5 -48.19 8.16 -13.62
C ARG A 5 -48.64 6.78 -14.12
N SER A 6 -48.01 5.73 -13.57
CA SER A 6 -48.76 4.66 -12.89
C SER A 6 -47.94 4.02 -11.76
N GLN A 7 -48.57 3.89 -10.59
CA GLN A 7 -48.05 3.44 -9.30
C GLN A 7 -48.23 1.92 -9.11
N LYS A 8 -47.36 1.29 -8.31
CA LYS A 8 -47.71 0.29 -7.27
C LYS A 8 -46.54 0.23 -6.28
N LYS A 9 -46.58 0.92 -5.14
CA LYS A 9 -47.24 0.63 -3.84
C LYS A 9 -46.68 -0.59 -3.09
N GLY A 10 -46.12 -0.29 -1.91
CA GLY A 10 -45.80 -1.16 -0.77
C GLY A 10 -44.55 -0.60 -0.06
N VAL A 11 -44.58 0.53 0.65
CA VAL A 11 -45.24 0.88 1.94
C VAL A 11 -44.83 -0.02 3.11
N ASN A 12 -43.86 0.48 3.90
CA ASN A 12 -43.82 0.60 5.37
C ASN A 12 -42.35 0.89 5.75
N GLY A 13 -41.91 1.95 6.43
CA GLY A 13 -42.41 3.20 6.98
C GLY A 13 -41.14 3.91 7.51
N LEU A 14 -40.88 5.19 7.20
CA LEU A 14 -41.17 6.35 8.06
C LEU A 14 -40.47 6.24 9.43
N ARG A 15 -39.56 7.12 9.90
CA ARG A 15 -39.43 8.59 9.83
C ARG A 15 -37.95 8.93 10.14
N THR A 16 -37.27 9.80 9.37
CA THR A 16 -37.21 11.27 9.46
C THR A 16 -36.56 11.82 10.75
N ILE A 17 -35.79 12.90 10.57
CA ILE A 17 -35.34 13.94 11.52
C ILE A 17 -33.91 13.68 12.05
N SER A 18 -32.87 14.28 11.46
CA SER A 18 -32.50 15.70 11.46
C SER A 18 -31.76 16.13 12.72
N HIS A 19 -30.55 16.62 12.48
CA HIS A 19 -29.79 17.59 13.27
C HIS A 19 -29.36 17.23 14.69
N SER A 20 -28.08 17.53 14.92
CA SER A 20 -27.44 17.75 16.21
C SER A 20 -26.92 16.51 16.93
N CYS A 21 -25.67 16.14 16.62
CA CYS A 21 -24.75 15.59 17.61
C CYS A 21 -23.31 15.93 17.23
N ARG A 22 -23.02 17.24 17.12
CA ARG A 22 -21.65 17.79 17.05
C ARG A 22 -20.98 17.86 18.44
N ASN A 23 -21.59 17.28 19.47
CA ASN A 23 -21.02 17.19 20.82
C ASN A 23 -21.40 15.83 21.41
N SER A 24 -20.52 14.85 21.25
CA SER A 24 -20.32 13.78 22.24
C SER A 24 -18.96 13.14 21.94
N LEU A 25 -17.94 14.00 22.01
CA LEU A 25 -16.58 13.57 22.31
C LEU A 25 -16.61 13.01 23.73
N ARG A 26 -16.09 11.79 23.87
CA ARG A 26 -15.75 11.07 25.10
C ARG A 26 -16.84 10.14 25.66
N VAL A 27 -16.32 8.98 26.04
CA VAL A 27 -16.80 7.97 26.99
C VAL A 27 -17.30 6.66 26.33
N LEU A 28 -16.62 5.57 26.74
CA LEU A 28 -16.82 4.13 26.50
C LEU A 28 -16.35 3.64 25.11
N LEU A 29 -15.18 3.03 24.91
CA LEU A 29 -14.45 2.01 25.69
C LEU A 29 -15.32 0.80 26.05
N VAL A 30 -14.96 -0.33 25.43
CA VAL A 30 -15.45 -1.70 25.59
C VAL A 30 -16.77 -1.99 24.85
N ILE A 31 -16.66 -2.72 23.73
CA ILE A 31 -17.44 -3.95 23.45
C ILE A 31 -17.00 -4.56 22.11
N SER A 32 -16.82 -5.88 22.17
CA SER A 32 -16.77 -6.84 21.06
C SER A 32 -15.49 -6.93 20.25
N MET A 33 -14.60 -7.76 20.80
CA MET A 33 -13.98 -8.88 20.10
C MET A 33 -14.89 -9.49 19.03
N THR A 34 -14.87 -8.94 17.82
CA THR A 34 -14.88 -9.75 16.62
C THR A 34 -13.46 -9.69 16.07
N PHE A 35 -12.59 -10.52 16.64
CA PHE A 35 -11.45 -11.04 15.90
C PHE A 35 -12.06 -11.70 14.67
N VAL A 36 -12.20 -10.94 13.58
CA VAL A 36 -12.25 -11.52 12.25
C VAL A 36 -10.89 -12.17 12.09
N SER A 37 -10.79 -13.43 12.49
CA SER A 37 -9.77 -14.33 11.99
C SER A 37 -9.97 -14.40 10.49
N MET A 38 -9.43 -13.41 9.77
CA MET A 38 -8.92 -13.65 8.43
C MET A 38 -7.83 -14.69 8.62
N LYS A 39 -8.23 -15.96 8.55
CA LYS A 39 -7.31 -16.96 8.02
C LYS A 39 -7.04 -16.45 6.61
N ASP A 40 -5.92 -15.77 6.42
CA ASP A 40 -5.29 -15.67 5.12
C ASP A 40 -5.18 -17.10 4.63
N SER A 41 -6.10 -17.49 3.76
CA SER A 41 -5.92 -18.64 2.90
C SER A 41 -4.73 -18.28 2.03
N VAL A 42 -3.52 -18.58 2.51
CA VAL A 42 -2.32 -18.61 1.68
C VAL A 42 -2.69 -19.51 0.52
N SER A 43 -2.97 -18.90 -0.64
CA SER A 43 -3.28 -19.67 -1.83
C SER A 43 -2.09 -20.59 -2.06
N ASN A 44 -2.33 -21.91 -2.17
CA ASN A 44 -1.27 -22.87 -2.53
C ASN A 44 -0.84 -22.72 -4.00
N ASP A 45 -1.42 -21.77 -4.72
CA ASP A 45 -1.06 -21.46 -6.09
C ASP A 45 0.38 -20.93 -6.14
N MET A 46 1.14 -21.50 -7.06
CA MET A 46 2.51 -21.07 -7.35
C MET A 46 2.52 -19.61 -7.79
N ILE A 47 3.44 -18.83 -7.23
CA ILE A 47 3.60 -17.41 -7.55
C ILE A 47 4.61 -17.29 -8.70
N PRO A 48 4.22 -16.74 -9.85
CA PRO A 48 5.16 -16.50 -10.94
C PRO A 48 6.12 -15.37 -10.56
N ARG A 49 7.40 -15.54 -10.88
CA ARG A 49 8.45 -14.53 -10.66
C ARG A 49 8.11 -13.20 -11.33
N SER A 50 7.49 -13.24 -12.52
CA SER A 50 7.05 -12.04 -13.24
C SER A 50 6.12 -11.18 -12.40
N LEU A 51 5.18 -11.78 -11.66
CA LEU A 51 4.27 -11.05 -10.79
C LEU A 51 5.01 -10.30 -9.67
N LEU A 52 6.03 -10.92 -9.06
CA LEU A 52 6.87 -10.25 -8.06
C LEU A 52 7.65 -9.10 -8.66
N ILE A 53 8.22 -9.30 -9.85
CA ILE A 53 8.95 -8.26 -10.57
C ILE A 53 8.03 -7.08 -10.90
N ASP A 54 6.83 -7.34 -11.42
CA ASP A 54 5.88 -6.30 -11.80
C ASP A 54 5.38 -5.51 -10.59
N MET A 55 5.08 -6.20 -9.49
CA MET A 55 4.69 -5.58 -8.22
C MET A 55 5.79 -4.67 -7.67
N ILE A 56 7.05 -5.12 -7.73
CA ILE A 56 8.19 -4.36 -7.22
C ILE A 56 8.51 -3.16 -8.13
N ARG A 57 8.48 -3.33 -9.46
CA ARG A 57 8.63 -2.22 -10.41
C ARG A 57 7.55 -1.17 -10.24
N SER A 58 6.31 -1.59 -10.01
CA SER A 58 5.20 -0.67 -9.75
C SER A 58 5.43 0.15 -8.47
N GLN A 59 5.87 -0.50 -7.38
CA GLN A 59 6.20 0.18 -6.13
C GLN A 59 7.35 1.17 -6.30
N TYR A 60 8.44 0.76 -6.94
CA TYR A 60 9.57 1.65 -7.19
C TYR A 60 9.19 2.81 -8.11
N SER A 61 8.41 2.59 -9.16
CA SER A 61 7.93 3.66 -10.03
C SER A 61 7.17 4.71 -9.22
N ALA A 62 6.25 4.30 -8.33
CA ALA A 62 5.51 5.22 -7.48
C ALA A 62 6.40 5.96 -6.46
N MET A 63 7.45 5.32 -5.93
CA MET A 63 8.40 5.95 -5.02
C MET A 63 9.35 6.92 -5.72
N CYS A 64 9.87 6.56 -6.89
CA CYS A 64 10.86 7.35 -7.63
C CYS A 64 10.26 8.62 -8.23
N VAL A 65 8.97 8.64 -8.57
CA VAL A 65 8.27 9.86 -9.02
C VAL A 65 7.83 10.77 -7.87
N SER A 66 7.98 10.33 -6.62
CA SER A 66 7.58 11.11 -5.47
C SER A 66 8.66 12.13 -5.12
N ASP A 67 8.51 13.36 -5.60
CA ASP A 67 9.47 14.47 -5.36
C ASP A 67 9.84 14.62 -3.89
N SER A 68 8.87 14.50 -2.97
CA SER A 68 9.11 14.64 -1.53
C SER A 68 10.02 13.54 -0.96
N PHE A 69 9.87 12.31 -1.48
CA PHE A 69 10.66 11.17 -1.04
C PHE A 69 12.05 11.21 -1.69
N ALA A 70 12.11 11.42 -3.01
CA ALA A 70 13.34 11.51 -3.77
C ALA A 70 14.25 12.65 -3.28
N SER A 71 13.69 13.84 -3.06
CA SER A 71 14.44 14.99 -2.53
C SER A 71 14.99 14.73 -1.14
N CYS A 72 14.22 14.07 -0.27
CA CYS A 72 14.67 13.72 1.08
C CYS A 72 15.80 12.68 1.04
N MET A 73 15.67 11.66 0.19
CA MET A 73 16.68 10.63 0.01
C MET A 73 17.94 11.14 -0.67
N GLY A 74 17.82 12.17 -1.51
CA GLY A 74 18.93 12.79 -2.22
C GLY A 74 19.36 12.03 -3.48
N PHE A 75 18.45 11.25 -4.07
CA PHE A 75 18.66 10.68 -5.41
C PHE A 75 17.89 11.48 -6.46
N SER A 76 18.40 11.49 -7.69
CA SER A 76 17.57 11.89 -8.84
C SER A 76 16.55 10.80 -9.17
N GLN A 77 15.48 11.15 -9.87
CA GLN A 77 14.50 10.17 -10.35
C GLN A 77 15.18 9.07 -11.18
N ASP A 78 16.09 9.44 -12.08
CA ASP A 78 16.82 8.49 -12.93
C ASP A 78 17.69 7.53 -12.09
N GLN A 79 18.41 8.04 -11.09
CA GLN A 79 19.20 7.21 -10.18
C GLN A 79 18.32 6.22 -9.40
N CYS A 80 17.14 6.65 -8.96
CA CYS A 80 16.19 5.78 -8.30
C CYS A 80 15.72 4.64 -9.21
N ILE A 81 15.37 4.96 -10.46
CA ILE A 81 14.92 3.96 -11.46
C ILE A 81 16.06 2.97 -11.76
N GLU A 82 17.27 3.46 -11.99
CA GLU A 82 18.44 2.61 -12.27
C GLU A 82 18.76 1.66 -11.11
N LEU A 83 18.76 2.16 -9.87
CA LEU A 83 18.98 1.34 -8.68
C LEU A 83 17.86 0.31 -8.48
N SER A 84 16.61 0.70 -8.77
CA SER A 84 15.45 -0.19 -8.70
C SER A 84 15.56 -1.35 -9.70
N GLU A 85 15.93 -1.07 -10.95
CA GLU A 85 16.15 -2.12 -11.96
C GLU A 85 17.38 -2.99 -11.64
N SER A 86 18.42 -2.40 -11.05
CA SER A 86 19.57 -3.14 -10.52
C SER A 86 19.16 -4.10 -9.42
N ALA A 87 18.29 -3.68 -8.49
CA ALA A 87 17.74 -4.53 -7.44
C ALA A 87 16.87 -5.65 -8.01
N VAL A 88 15.98 -5.37 -8.98
CA VAL A 88 15.19 -6.40 -9.68
C VAL A 88 16.10 -7.43 -10.34
N THR A 89 17.11 -6.98 -11.08
CA THR A 89 18.03 -7.85 -11.82
C THR A 89 18.87 -8.72 -10.90
N LYS A 90 19.38 -8.16 -9.80
CA LYS A 90 20.26 -8.89 -8.87
C LYS A 90 19.49 -9.78 -7.89
N CYS A 91 18.29 -9.37 -7.49
CA CYS A 91 17.58 -9.99 -6.38
C CYS A 91 16.39 -10.85 -6.81
N LEU A 92 15.64 -10.43 -7.84
CA LEU A 92 14.40 -11.11 -8.24
C LEU A 92 14.59 -11.99 -9.47
N MET A 93 15.38 -11.57 -10.45
CA MET A 93 15.62 -12.40 -11.65
C MET A 93 16.28 -13.77 -11.35
N PRO A 94 17.17 -13.93 -10.36
CA PRO A 94 17.74 -15.25 -10.04
C PRO A 94 16.74 -16.23 -9.38
N LEU A 95 15.57 -15.76 -8.95
CA LEU A 95 14.54 -16.63 -8.39
C LEU A 95 14.02 -17.60 -9.47
N PRO A 96 13.51 -18.78 -9.08
CA PRO A 96 12.85 -19.69 -10.02
C PRO A 96 11.62 -19.02 -10.63
N GLU A 97 11.24 -19.46 -11.83
CA GLU A 97 10.11 -18.88 -12.57
C GLU A 97 8.78 -19.01 -11.82
N MET A 98 8.61 -20.11 -11.08
CA MET A 98 7.44 -20.39 -10.24
C MET A 98 7.91 -20.64 -8.81
N ILE A 99 7.30 -19.96 -7.84
CA ILE A 99 7.74 -19.95 -6.45
C ILE A 99 6.59 -20.40 -5.56
N HIS A 100 6.83 -21.40 -4.70
CA HIS A 100 5.87 -21.74 -3.66
C HIS A 100 5.82 -20.62 -2.61
N PRO A 101 4.63 -20.19 -2.17
CA PRO A 101 4.45 -19.20 -1.11
C PRO A 101 5.27 -19.50 0.16
N ASP A 102 5.35 -20.77 0.58
CA ASP A 102 6.11 -21.19 1.76
C ASP A 102 7.64 -20.98 1.64
N LYS A 103 8.13 -20.77 0.41
CA LYS A 103 9.54 -20.46 0.12
C LYS A 103 9.80 -18.95 0.05
N LEU A 104 8.76 -18.12 0.00
CA LEU A 104 8.87 -16.67 0.02
C LEU A 104 9.03 -16.19 1.46
N LYS A 105 10.29 -15.99 1.85
CA LYS A 105 10.62 -15.35 3.13
C LYS A 105 10.81 -13.86 2.89
N ASN A 106 9.86 -13.02 3.33
CA ASN A 106 9.90 -11.56 3.10
C ASN A 106 11.25 -10.93 3.48
N ARG A 107 11.80 -11.30 4.65
CA ARG A 107 13.12 -10.82 5.07
C ARG A 107 14.24 -11.08 4.05
N VAL A 108 14.17 -12.20 3.33
CA VAL A 108 15.18 -12.54 2.31
C VAL A 108 14.94 -11.75 1.02
N LEU A 109 13.67 -11.54 0.67
CA LEU A 109 13.30 -10.74 -0.50
C LEU A 109 13.65 -9.26 -0.33
N GLU A 110 13.60 -8.75 0.90
CA GLU A 110 13.88 -7.35 1.23
C GLU A 110 15.38 -7.08 1.44
N ALA A 111 16.12 -8.05 2.00
CA ALA A 111 17.54 -7.86 2.31
C ALA A 111 18.42 -7.57 1.08
N CYS A 112 18.19 -8.25 -0.04
CA CYS A 112 19.01 -8.03 -1.24
C CYS A 112 18.76 -6.64 -1.85
N PRO A 113 17.51 -6.19 -2.09
CA PRO A 113 17.25 -4.83 -2.52
C PRO A 113 17.81 -3.78 -1.55
N GLN A 114 17.62 -3.96 -0.24
CA GLN A 114 18.19 -3.06 0.77
C GLN A 114 19.70 -2.90 0.59
N GLN A 115 20.43 -4.01 0.44
CA GLN A 115 21.88 -3.99 0.22
C GLN A 115 22.27 -3.24 -1.06
N VAL A 116 21.48 -3.34 -2.14
CA VAL A 116 21.75 -2.61 -3.40
C VAL A 116 21.68 -1.10 -3.16
N PHE A 117 20.67 -0.62 -2.44
CA PHE A 117 20.52 0.80 -2.10
C PHE A 117 21.59 1.26 -1.08
N GLU A 118 21.88 0.46 -0.05
CA GLU A 118 22.91 0.77 0.94
C GLU A 118 24.29 0.91 0.32
N ASN A 119 24.65 0.01 -0.61
CA ASN A 119 25.92 0.08 -1.34
C ASN A 119 26.03 1.35 -2.20
N ALA A 120 24.91 1.95 -2.59
CA ALA A 120 24.85 3.22 -3.30
C ALA A 120 24.77 4.45 -2.35
N GLY A 121 24.82 4.23 -1.03
CA GLY A 121 24.80 5.29 -0.01
C GLY A 121 23.40 5.64 0.52
N PHE A 122 22.37 4.86 0.15
CA PHE A 122 20.99 5.09 0.53
C PHE A 122 20.56 4.08 1.61
N SER A 123 20.67 4.47 2.88
CA SER A 123 20.35 3.57 3.99
C SER A 123 18.86 3.36 4.21
N GLU A 124 18.48 2.18 4.68
CA GLU A 124 17.10 1.85 5.06
C GLU A 124 16.56 2.84 6.11
N LYS A 125 17.37 3.17 7.12
CA LYS A 125 17.01 4.14 8.16
C LYS A 125 16.56 5.48 7.55
N LYS A 126 17.32 6.00 6.58
CA LYS A 126 16.98 7.24 5.89
C LYS A 126 15.72 7.08 5.04
N ALA A 127 15.55 5.93 4.38
CA ALA A 127 14.34 5.64 3.60
C ALA A 127 13.08 5.67 4.47
N VAL A 128 13.11 5.08 5.66
CA VAL A 128 11.99 5.12 6.62
C VAL A 128 11.67 6.57 7.01
N GLU A 129 12.68 7.33 7.46
CA GLU A 129 12.49 8.74 7.86
C GLU A 129 11.94 9.61 6.72
N CYS A 130 12.40 9.37 5.48
CA CYS A 130 11.94 10.10 4.30
C CYS A 130 10.53 9.68 3.87
N PHE A 131 10.18 8.40 4.03
CA PHE A 131 8.84 7.90 3.74
C PHE A 131 7.80 8.51 4.69
N ASP A 132 8.08 8.52 6.00
CA ASP A 132 7.17 9.09 7.01
C ASP A 132 6.90 10.58 6.72
N LYS A 133 7.96 11.35 6.43
CA LYS A 133 7.83 12.77 6.03
C LYS A 133 7.01 12.97 4.75
N ALA A 134 7.19 12.09 3.76
CA ALA A 134 6.42 12.13 2.52
C ALA A 134 4.95 11.76 2.69
N MET A 135 4.61 10.99 3.72
CA MET A 135 3.21 10.65 4.05
C MET A 135 2.54 11.76 4.88
N GLU A 136 3.27 12.39 5.80
CA GLU A 136 2.78 13.54 6.57
C GLU A 136 2.43 14.73 5.67
N SER A 137 3.24 15.01 4.65
CA SER A 137 3.02 16.11 3.69
C SER A 137 1.74 15.93 2.87
N LYS A 138 1.33 14.69 2.59
CA LYS A 138 0.04 14.39 1.93
C LYS A 138 -1.16 14.58 2.86
N SER A 139 -0.99 14.46 4.17
CA SER A 139 -2.09 14.66 5.14
C SER A 139 -2.37 16.13 5.47
N ASN A 140 -1.34 16.99 5.36
CA ASN A 140 -1.44 18.44 5.56
C ASN A 140 -1.63 19.23 4.25
N GLY A 141 -1.71 18.53 3.11
CA GLY A 141 -2.07 19.11 1.81
C GLY A 141 -3.54 19.49 1.77
N LYS A 142 -3.81 20.74 2.14
CA LYS A 142 -5.11 21.42 2.02
C LYS A 142 -5.48 21.69 0.57
#